data_AF-A0A959CIB7-F1
#
_entry.id   AF-A0A959CIB7-F1
#
_cell.length_a   1.000
_cell.length_b   1.000
_cell.length_c   1.000
_cell.angle_alpha   90.00
_cell.angle_beta   90.00
_cell.angle_gamma   90.00
#
_symmetry.space_group_name_H-M   'P 1'
#
loop_
_entity.id
_entity.type
_entity.pdbx_description
1 polymer ?
#
loop_
_entity_poly.entity_id
_entity_poly.type
_entity_poly.pdbx_seq_one_letter_code
_entity_poly.pdbx_strand_id
1 'polypeptide(L)'
;KVIWHEGSQQWIMVLAAQNHVKLWASPDLKKWSHLSDFGREWGSHGGVWECPDLFPIQVDNSGETKWVMLLSINPGGPNGGSATQYFVGNFDGKTFTLDSAFAPRVSGEKAVWLDYGRDNYAGVTWSDVPKEDGRRIFLGWMSNWDYATVVPTQAWRSAMTLPRQLILKKAADGLRLFSLPVEELKVLRGAVYAADPQTIGGELDLSSQIGFPPSQMEVLLEVELPEGAGTDFGVALSNSKGEQYRIGYDAAKNKFYSDRTKAGKTGFSEKFATARHTAPRPETSGPIRLHLFFDA
;
A
#
# COMPACT_ATOMS: atom_id res chain seq x y z
N LYS A 1 -13.32 -13.10 -3.98
CA LYS A 1 -13.69 -12.14 -5.06
C LYS A 1 -14.48 -12.86 -6.14
N VAL A 2 -15.44 -12.19 -6.78
CA VAL A 2 -16.07 -12.64 -8.04
C VAL A 2 -15.96 -11.52 -9.08
N ILE A 3 -15.61 -11.84 -10.32
CA ILE A 3 -15.55 -10.92 -11.47
C ILE A 3 -16.19 -11.55 -12.70
N TRP A 4 -16.73 -10.74 -13.61
CA TRP A 4 -17.02 -11.18 -14.97
C TRP A 4 -15.74 -11.15 -15.81
N HIS A 5 -15.40 -12.25 -16.47
CA HIS A 5 -14.25 -12.32 -17.36
C HIS A 5 -14.70 -12.33 -18.82
N GLU A 6 -14.55 -11.19 -19.51
CA GLU A 6 -15.01 -11.01 -20.89
C GLU A 6 -14.39 -12.02 -21.86
N GLY A 7 -13.10 -12.32 -21.73
CA GLY A 7 -12.42 -13.22 -22.67
C GLY A 7 -12.98 -14.65 -22.68
N SER A 8 -13.54 -15.11 -21.56
CA SER A 8 -14.10 -16.45 -21.42
C SER A 8 -15.60 -16.48 -21.11
N GLN A 9 -16.26 -15.32 -21.14
CA GLN A 9 -17.70 -15.12 -20.95
C GLN A 9 -18.26 -15.90 -19.75
N GLN A 10 -17.59 -15.81 -18.60
CA GLN A 10 -18.01 -16.48 -17.37
C GLN A 10 -17.63 -15.68 -16.12
N TRP A 11 -18.35 -15.94 -15.03
CA TRP A 11 -17.99 -15.44 -13.72
C TRP A 11 -16.82 -16.22 -13.16
N ILE A 12 -15.80 -15.52 -12.68
CA ILE A 12 -14.61 -16.08 -12.06
C ILE A 12 -14.63 -15.75 -10.58
N MET A 13 -14.55 -16.78 -9.73
CA MET A 13 -14.33 -16.62 -8.30
C MET A 13 -12.88 -16.91 -7.97
N VAL A 14 -12.26 -16.01 -7.21
CA VAL A 14 -10.99 -16.24 -6.53
C VAL A 14 -11.29 -16.45 -5.06
N LEU A 15 -11.02 -17.65 -4.58
CA LEU A 15 -11.27 -18.09 -3.20
C LEU A 15 -9.93 -18.36 -2.52
N ALA A 16 -9.63 -17.63 -1.46
CA ALA A 16 -8.47 -17.95 -0.63
C ALA A 16 -8.76 -19.23 0.18
N ALA A 17 -7.82 -20.16 0.17
CA ALA A 17 -7.92 -21.48 0.78
C ALA A 17 -6.63 -21.74 1.59
N GLN A 18 -6.55 -21.13 2.77
CA GLN A 18 -5.36 -21.18 3.65
C GLN A 18 -4.14 -20.48 3.03
N ASN A 19 -3.29 -21.18 2.28
CA ASN A 19 -1.99 -20.68 1.81
C ASN A 19 -1.89 -20.55 0.28
N HIS A 20 -3.02 -20.64 -0.40
CA HIS A 20 -3.14 -20.54 -1.85
C HIS A 20 -4.54 -20.04 -2.19
N VAL A 21 -4.78 -19.73 -3.46
CA VAL A 21 -6.12 -19.48 -3.97
C VAL A 21 -6.59 -20.63 -4.86
N LYS A 22 -7.91 -20.81 -4.89
CA LYS A 22 -8.61 -21.65 -5.85
C LYS A 22 -9.43 -20.76 -6.77
N LEU A 23 -9.30 -20.97 -8.07
CA LEU A 23 -10.07 -20.28 -9.10
C LEU A 23 -11.23 -21.18 -9.52
N TRP A 24 -12.42 -20.59 -9.62
CA TRP A 24 -13.65 -21.27 -10.01
C TRP A 24 -14.39 -20.46 -11.06
N ALA A 25 -15.15 -21.15 -11.90
CA ALA A 25 -16.01 -20.58 -12.92
C ALA A 25 -17.48 -20.80 -12.61
N SER A 26 -18.33 -19.86 -13.00
CA SER A 26 -19.77 -20.05 -13.01
C SER A 26 -20.43 -19.36 -14.21
N PRO A 27 -21.39 -20.01 -14.88
CA PRO A 27 -22.20 -19.34 -15.89
C PRO A 27 -23.33 -18.49 -15.27
N ASP A 28 -23.73 -18.75 -14.02
CA ASP A 28 -24.98 -18.25 -13.43
C ASP A 28 -24.85 -17.74 -11.98
N LEU A 29 -23.61 -17.63 -11.47
CA LEU A 29 -23.25 -17.30 -10.09
C LEU A 29 -23.69 -18.33 -9.03
N LYS A 30 -24.29 -19.45 -9.43
CA LYS A 30 -24.86 -20.46 -8.53
C LYS A 30 -24.11 -21.78 -8.62
N LYS A 31 -23.85 -22.25 -9.84
CA LYS A 31 -23.13 -23.49 -10.11
C LYS A 31 -21.67 -23.15 -10.39
N TRP A 32 -20.78 -23.66 -9.54
CA TRP A 32 -19.36 -23.37 -9.60
C TRP A 32 -18.56 -24.62 -9.97
N SER A 33 -17.65 -24.48 -10.93
CA SER A 33 -16.70 -25.51 -11.34
C SER A 33 -15.28 -25.05 -11.03
N HIS A 34 -14.49 -25.90 -10.38
CA HIS A 34 -13.08 -25.62 -10.12
C HIS A 34 -12.31 -25.50 -11.45
N LEU A 35 -11.39 -24.54 -11.54
CA LEU A 35 -10.54 -24.30 -12.70
C LEU A 35 -9.09 -24.64 -12.43
N SER A 36 -8.47 -23.94 -11.48
CA SER A 36 -7.07 -24.08 -11.16
C SER A 36 -6.78 -23.60 -9.74
N ASP A 37 -5.55 -23.84 -9.27
CA ASP A 37 -5.03 -23.30 -8.02
C ASP A 37 -3.83 -22.39 -8.32
N PHE A 38 -3.57 -21.40 -7.46
CA PHE A 38 -2.37 -20.53 -7.56
C PHE A 38 -1.81 -20.20 -6.18
N GLY A 39 -0.48 -20.09 -6.08
CA GLY A 39 0.18 -19.43 -4.94
C GLY A 39 0.90 -20.33 -3.94
N ARG A 40 0.86 -21.67 -4.05
CA ARG A 40 1.57 -22.56 -3.10
C ARG A 40 3.09 -22.38 -3.09
N GLU A 41 3.66 -21.97 -4.21
CA GLU A 41 5.12 -21.81 -4.40
C GLU A 41 5.55 -20.34 -4.45
N TRP A 42 4.59 -19.41 -4.34
CA TRP A 42 4.79 -18.00 -4.65
C TRP A 42 4.22 -17.10 -3.56
N GLY A 43 4.95 -16.05 -3.23
CA GLY A 43 4.56 -15.10 -2.20
C GLY A 43 4.97 -15.54 -0.81
N SER A 44 4.63 -14.72 0.17
CA SER A 44 4.83 -15.05 1.58
C SER A 44 3.74 -16.00 2.07
N HIS A 45 4.12 -16.97 2.90
CA HIS A 45 3.23 -17.90 3.60
C HIS A 45 3.35 -17.79 5.12
N GLY A 46 3.79 -16.64 5.64
CA GLY A 46 3.93 -16.38 7.08
C GLY A 46 2.63 -16.38 7.89
N GLY A 47 1.47 -16.54 7.24
CA GLY A 47 0.15 -16.60 7.83
C GLY A 47 -0.91 -17.03 6.83
N VAL A 48 -2.19 -16.97 7.23
CA VAL A 48 -3.31 -17.34 6.36
C VAL A 48 -3.52 -16.26 5.30
N TRP A 49 -3.83 -16.69 4.08
CA TRP A 49 -4.19 -15.84 2.96
C TRP A 49 -5.70 -15.54 3.00
N GLU A 50 -6.04 -14.28 2.81
CA GLU A 50 -7.39 -13.74 2.95
C GLU A 50 -7.63 -12.66 1.88
N CYS A 51 -8.88 -12.24 1.72
CA CYS A 51 -9.30 -11.11 0.90
C CYS A 51 -8.65 -11.03 -0.50
N PRO A 52 -8.78 -12.08 -1.34
CA PRO A 52 -8.24 -12.02 -2.70
C PRO A 52 -8.98 -10.97 -3.53
N ASP A 53 -8.25 -10.30 -4.42
CA ASP A 53 -8.79 -9.52 -5.53
C ASP A 53 -8.05 -9.85 -6.82
N LEU A 54 -8.73 -9.80 -7.96
CA LEU A 54 -8.17 -10.11 -9.28
C LEU A 54 -8.74 -9.14 -10.31
N PHE A 55 -7.86 -8.46 -11.03
CA PHE A 55 -8.26 -7.48 -12.04
C PHE A 55 -7.20 -7.31 -13.14
N PRO A 56 -7.63 -6.95 -14.37
CA PRO A 56 -6.71 -6.49 -15.39
C PRO A 56 -6.28 -5.04 -15.11
N ILE A 57 -5.08 -4.69 -15.53
CA ILE A 57 -4.54 -3.33 -15.47
C ILE A 57 -3.59 -3.10 -16.64
N GLN A 58 -3.67 -1.93 -17.27
CA GLN A 58 -2.70 -1.54 -18.28
C GLN A 58 -1.38 -1.17 -17.63
N VAL A 59 -0.29 -1.63 -18.24
CA VAL A 59 1.06 -1.17 -17.93
C VAL A 59 1.22 0.22 -18.54
N ASP A 60 1.53 1.18 -17.69
CA ASP A 60 1.64 2.58 -18.05
C ASP A 60 2.65 2.78 -19.18
N ASN A 61 2.27 3.58 -20.18
CA ASN A 61 3.06 3.89 -21.37
C ASN A 61 3.53 2.69 -22.23
N SER A 62 2.93 1.49 -22.11
CA SER A 62 3.25 0.37 -23.01
C SER A 62 2.07 -0.19 -23.80
N GLY A 63 0.83 0.10 -23.40
CA GLY A 63 -0.38 -0.48 -24.00
C GLY A 63 -0.59 -1.97 -23.66
N GLU A 64 0.36 -2.60 -22.98
CA GLU A 64 0.25 -3.99 -22.53
C GLU A 64 -0.73 -4.09 -21.36
N THR A 65 -1.57 -5.11 -21.35
CA THR A 65 -2.43 -5.42 -20.20
C THR A 65 -1.84 -6.60 -19.42
N LYS A 66 -1.72 -6.44 -18.11
CA LYS A 66 -1.41 -7.53 -17.17
C LYS A 66 -2.59 -7.79 -16.26
N TRP A 67 -2.57 -8.95 -15.62
CA TRP A 67 -3.45 -9.27 -14.52
C TRP A 67 -2.72 -9.15 -13.20
N VAL A 68 -3.41 -8.57 -12.22
CA VAL A 68 -2.91 -8.39 -10.86
C VAL A 68 -3.80 -9.15 -9.91
N MET A 69 -3.17 -9.93 -9.03
CA MET A 69 -3.85 -10.60 -7.93
C MET A 69 -3.37 -10.02 -6.61
N LEU A 70 -4.26 -9.40 -5.84
CA LEU A 70 -4.00 -8.93 -4.48
C LEU A 70 -4.38 -10.02 -3.48
N LEU A 71 -3.52 -10.27 -2.50
CA LEU A 71 -3.79 -11.22 -1.42
C LEU A 71 -3.40 -10.60 -0.08
N SER A 72 -4.34 -10.57 0.85
CA SER A 72 -4.06 -10.21 2.24
C SER A 72 -3.48 -11.40 2.99
N ILE A 73 -2.59 -11.17 3.96
CA ILE A 73 -1.97 -12.21 4.80
C ILE A 73 -1.94 -11.80 6.27
N ASN A 74 -2.25 -12.73 7.17
CA ASN A 74 -2.17 -12.50 8.62
C ASN A 74 -1.73 -13.77 9.40
N PRO A 75 -0.69 -13.70 10.26
CA PRO A 75 0.35 -12.66 10.32
C PRO A 75 1.30 -12.76 9.11
N GLY A 76 2.44 -12.07 9.14
CA GLY A 76 3.49 -12.19 8.11
C GLY A 76 3.77 -10.91 7.31
N GLY A 77 3.20 -9.77 7.71
CA GLY A 77 3.44 -8.48 7.06
C GLY A 77 4.88 -7.95 7.19
N PRO A 78 5.30 -7.02 6.30
CA PRO A 78 6.69 -6.58 6.18
C PRO A 78 7.24 -5.86 7.41
N ASN A 79 6.36 -5.26 8.20
CA ASN A 79 6.71 -4.60 9.47
C ASN A 79 5.91 -5.19 10.65
N GLY A 80 5.41 -6.42 10.52
CA GLY A 80 4.69 -7.16 11.55
C GLY A 80 3.17 -7.12 11.43
N GLY A 81 2.53 -8.21 11.84
CA GLY A 81 1.08 -8.38 11.83
C GLY A 81 0.53 -8.66 10.43
N SER A 82 -0.63 -8.07 10.12
CA SER A 82 -1.36 -8.28 8.87
C SER A 82 -0.91 -7.32 7.75
N ALA A 83 -0.86 -7.77 6.49
CA ALA A 83 -0.51 -6.94 5.32
C ALA A 83 -1.12 -7.46 4.00
N THR A 84 -0.88 -6.75 2.90
CA THR A 84 -1.32 -7.15 1.55
C THR A 84 -0.14 -7.33 0.60
N GLN A 85 0.03 -8.54 0.06
CA GLN A 85 0.97 -8.85 -1.01
C GLN A 85 0.25 -8.86 -2.37
N TYR A 86 1.00 -8.81 -3.46
CA TYR A 86 0.43 -8.93 -4.80
C TYR A 86 1.31 -9.67 -5.79
N PHE A 87 0.65 -10.14 -6.85
CA PHE A 87 1.24 -10.88 -7.95
C PHE A 87 0.88 -10.22 -9.27
N VAL A 88 1.85 -10.12 -10.19
CA VAL A 88 1.64 -9.64 -11.56
C VAL A 88 1.84 -10.80 -12.52
N GLY A 89 0.90 -10.97 -13.46
CA GLY A 89 0.90 -12.08 -14.39
C GLY A 89 -0.11 -11.93 -15.51
N ASN A 90 -0.57 -13.05 -16.02
CA ASN A 90 -1.60 -13.17 -17.04
C ASN A 90 -2.71 -14.10 -16.52
N PHE A 91 -3.93 -13.89 -17.00
CA PHE A 91 -5.06 -14.74 -16.69
C PHE A 91 -5.83 -15.03 -17.99
N ASP A 92 -6.00 -16.31 -18.30
CA ASP A 92 -6.63 -16.78 -19.54
C ASP A 92 -8.13 -17.12 -19.37
N GLY A 93 -8.70 -16.79 -18.21
CA GLY A 93 -10.05 -17.20 -17.82
C GLY A 93 -10.11 -18.52 -17.06
N LYS A 94 -8.98 -19.21 -16.86
CA LYS A 94 -8.86 -20.45 -16.08
C LYS A 94 -7.69 -20.42 -15.11
N THR A 95 -6.50 -20.08 -15.59
CA THR A 95 -5.23 -20.15 -14.86
C THR A 95 -4.60 -18.77 -14.74
N PHE A 96 -4.16 -18.42 -13.54
CA PHE A 96 -3.29 -17.27 -13.33
C PHE A 96 -1.83 -17.71 -13.46
N THR A 97 -1.11 -17.17 -14.44
CA THR A 97 0.31 -17.46 -14.68
C THR A 97 1.14 -16.24 -14.36
N LEU A 98 2.12 -16.38 -13.46
CA LEU A 98 3.02 -15.29 -13.10
C LEU A 98 3.79 -14.77 -14.31
N ASP A 99 4.01 -13.46 -14.33
CA ASP A 99 4.94 -12.85 -15.26
C ASP A 99 6.37 -13.32 -14.93
N SER A 100 7.11 -13.75 -15.94
CA SER A 100 8.43 -14.34 -15.75
C SER A 100 9.45 -13.36 -15.16
N ALA A 101 9.31 -12.05 -15.43
CA ALA A 101 10.14 -11.02 -14.83
C ALA A 101 9.72 -10.69 -13.39
N PHE A 102 8.46 -10.96 -13.02
CA PHE A 102 7.95 -10.76 -11.67
C PHE A 102 8.26 -11.95 -10.74
N ALA A 103 8.24 -13.18 -11.26
CA ALA A 103 8.38 -14.42 -10.49
C ALA A 103 9.59 -14.44 -9.52
N PRO A 104 10.81 -13.97 -9.87
CA PRO A 104 11.96 -13.98 -8.95
C PRO A 104 11.76 -13.16 -7.67
N ARG A 105 10.81 -12.21 -7.67
CA ARG A 105 10.52 -11.32 -6.54
C ARG A 105 9.54 -11.92 -5.54
N VAL A 106 8.86 -12.99 -5.93
CA VAL A 106 7.89 -13.71 -5.11
C VAL A 106 8.24 -15.19 -4.97
N SER A 107 9.45 -15.60 -5.37
CA SER A 107 9.94 -16.97 -5.17
C SER A 107 10.58 -17.16 -3.80
N GLY A 108 10.54 -18.38 -3.27
CA GLY A 108 11.22 -18.73 -2.01
C GLY A 108 10.71 -17.91 -0.83
N GLU A 109 9.39 -17.83 -0.67
CA GLU A 109 8.68 -17.08 0.40
C GLU A 109 8.88 -15.56 0.39
N LYS A 110 9.51 -15.00 -0.65
CA LYS A 110 9.56 -13.55 -0.86
C LYS A 110 8.18 -13.02 -1.22
N ALA A 111 7.94 -11.75 -0.92
CA ALA A 111 6.71 -11.06 -1.28
C ALA A 111 7.02 -9.66 -1.82
N VAL A 112 6.16 -9.20 -2.73
CA VAL A 112 6.05 -7.79 -3.08
C VAL A 112 4.80 -7.25 -2.39
N TRP A 113 5.00 -6.25 -1.53
CA TRP A 113 3.95 -5.69 -0.70
C TRP A 113 3.28 -4.52 -1.39
N LEU A 114 1.95 -4.47 -1.33
CA LEU A 114 1.16 -3.31 -1.78
C LEU A 114 1.41 -2.10 -0.89
N ASP A 115 1.62 -2.35 0.40
CA ASP A 115 1.89 -1.35 1.42
C ASP A 115 2.88 -1.91 2.43
N TYR A 116 3.84 -1.08 2.84
CA TYR A 116 4.84 -1.45 3.84
C TYR A 116 4.43 -0.95 5.24
N GLY A 117 3.44 -0.08 5.36
CA GLY A 117 2.85 0.29 6.64
C GLY A 117 2.20 -0.91 7.34
N ARG A 118 1.97 -0.76 8.64
CA ARG A 118 1.30 -1.81 9.43
C ARG A 118 -0.22 -1.78 9.30
N ASP A 119 -0.78 -0.64 8.92
CA ASP A 119 -2.22 -0.39 8.99
C ASP A 119 -2.83 -0.27 7.58
N ASN A 120 -2.68 -1.32 6.77
CA ASN A 120 -3.34 -1.47 5.47
C ASN A 120 -3.51 -2.96 5.12
N TYR A 121 -4.72 -3.46 5.32
CA TYR A 121 -5.06 -4.87 5.17
C TYR A 121 -6.46 -5.05 4.56
N ALA A 122 -6.79 -6.26 4.11
CA ALA A 122 -8.10 -6.64 3.56
C ALA A 122 -8.59 -5.73 2.41
N GLY A 123 -7.66 -5.10 1.71
CA GLY A 123 -8.03 -4.11 0.72
C GLY A 123 -8.40 -4.73 -0.61
N VAL A 124 -9.43 -4.15 -1.23
CA VAL A 124 -10.00 -4.59 -2.50
C VAL A 124 -10.23 -3.40 -3.41
N THR A 125 -10.41 -3.68 -4.69
CA THR A 125 -10.71 -2.68 -5.70
C THR A 125 -12.18 -2.66 -6.09
N TRP A 126 -12.65 -1.47 -6.47
CA TRP A 126 -14.01 -1.30 -6.99
C TRP A 126 -14.19 -2.08 -8.30
N SER A 127 -15.33 -2.76 -8.41
CA SER A 127 -15.78 -3.35 -9.68
C SER A 127 -16.67 -2.34 -10.38
N ASP A 128 -16.82 -2.48 -11.70
CA ASP A 128 -17.76 -1.68 -12.50
C ASP A 128 -17.54 -0.16 -12.46
N VAL A 129 -16.28 0.27 -12.24
CA VAL A 129 -15.89 1.66 -12.53
C VAL A 129 -16.17 1.93 -14.02
N PRO A 130 -16.88 3.02 -14.38
CA PRO A 130 -17.21 3.34 -15.77
C PRO A 130 -15.98 3.36 -16.67
N LYS A 131 -16.12 2.95 -17.92
CA LYS A 131 -14.99 2.86 -18.87
C LYS A 131 -14.33 4.21 -19.13
N GLU A 132 -15.11 5.29 -19.02
CA GLU A 132 -14.70 6.68 -19.21
C GLU A 132 -13.78 7.16 -18.07
N ASP A 133 -13.96 6.61 -16.86
CA ASP A 133 -13.05 6.82 -15.72
C ASP A 133 -11.86 5.85 -15.83
N GLY A 134 -12.14 4.55 -15.96
CA GLY A 134 -11.15 3.51 -16.20
C GLY A 134 -10.16 3.27 -15.06
N ARG A 135 -10.22 4.02 -13.95
CA ARG A 135 -9.27 3.88 -12.84
C ARG A 135 -9.52 2.58 -12.06
N ARG A 136 -8.42 1.99 -11.59
CA ARG A 136 -8.46 0.89 -10.61
C ARG A 136 -8.39 1.47 -9.21
N ILE A 137 -9.54 1.78 -8.63
CA ILE A 137 -9.64 2.40 -7.30
C ILE A 137 -9.56 1.30 -6.23
N PHE A 138 -8.76 1.51 -5.18
CA PHE A 138 -8.49 0.60 -4.07
C PHE A 138 -8.87 1.23 -2.74
N LEU A 139 -9.41 0.43 -1.81
CA LEU A 139 -9.64 0.80 -0.42
C LEU A 139 -9.18 -0.32 0.50
N GLY A 140 -8.39 0.02 1.52
CA GLY A 140 -7.93 -0.92 2.54
C GLY A 140 -8.53 -0.63 3.91
N TRP A 141 -8.54 -1.63 4.78
CA TRP A 141 -8.79 -1.46 6.21
C TRP A 141 -7.55 -0.89 6.87
N MET A 142 -7.67 0.30 7.46
CA MET A 142 -6.57 1.01 8.13
C MET A 142 -6.43 0.53 9.57
N SER A 143 -6.01 -0.73 9.71
CA SER A 143 -5.75 -1.36 11.01
C SER A 143 -4.85 -2.58 10.84
N ASN A 144 -4.51 -3.21 11.96
CA ASN A 144 -3.69 -4.42 11.97
C ASN A 144 -4.22 -5.40 13.01
N TRP A 145 -4.33 -6.67 12.62
CA TRP A 145 -4.82 -7.72 13.52
C TRP A 145 -4.02 -7.90 14.81
N ASP A 146 -2.74 -7.47 14.86
CA ASP A 146 -1.93 -7.52 16.08
C ASP A 146 -2.51 -6.70 17.25
N TYR A 147 -3.31 -5.67 16.96
CA TYR A 147 -3.83 -4.75 17.98
C TYR A 147 -5.21 -4.17 17.65
N ALA A 148 -5.85 -4.58 16.56
CA ALA A 148 -7.10 -4.02 16.06
C ALA A 148 -8.20 -3.95 17.13
N THR A 149 -8.31 -4.96 18.00
CA THR A 149 -9.36 -5.05 19.03
C THR A 149 -9.14 -4.15 20.25
N VAL A 150 -7.94 -3.61 20.42
CA VAL A 150 -7.51 -2.83 21.60
C VAL A 150 -7.09 -1.39 21.27
N VAL A 151 -7.26 -0.95 20.02
CA VAL A 151 -7.05 0.45 19.63
C VAL A 151 -7.94 1.36 20.49
N PRO A 152 -7.42 2.49 21.04
CA PRO A 152 -8.08 3.28 22.09
C PRO A 152 -9.17 4.23 21.55
N THR A 153 -9.91 3.82 20.54
CA THR A 153 -11.15 4.48 20.09
C THR A 153 -12.33 4.01 20.96
N GLN A 154 -13.27 4.92 21.24
CA GLN A 154 -14.38 4.64 22.16
C GLN A 154 -15.70 4.31 21.44
N ALA A 155 -16.17 5.20 20.56
CA ALA A 155 -17.49 5.09 19.92
C ALA A 155 -17.50 4.25 18.63
N TRP A 156 -16.33 4.07 18.02
CA TRP A 156 -16.10 3.29 16.81
C TRP A 156 -14.76 2.57 16.94
N ARG A 157 -14.43 1.67 16.01
CA ARG A 157 -13.12 1.03 15.94
C ARG A 157 -12.76 0.73 14.49
N SER A 158 -11.54 1.14 14.14
CA SER A 158 -10.98 1.13 12.80
C SER A 158 -11.61 2.12 11.81
N ALA A 159 -10.81 2.47 10.81
CA ALA A 159 -11.22 3.28 9.66
C ALA A 159 -10.74 2.60 8.37
N MET A 160 -11.11 3.16 7.23
CA MET A 160 -10.54 2.78 5.94
C MET A 160 -9.32 3.67 5.63
N THR A 161 -8.42 3.20 4.78
CA THR A 161 -7.37 4.05 4.21
C THR A 161 -8.02 5.12 3.32
N LEU A 162 -7.26 6.13 2.91
CA LEU A 162 -7.67 6.94 1.76
C LEU A 162 -7.92 6.04 0.53
N PRO A 163 -8.94 6.33 -0.29
CA PRO A 163 -9.10 5.69 -1.59
C PRO A 163 -7.89 6.02 -2.47
N ARG A 164 -7.39 5.01 -3.19
CA ARG A 164 -6.19 5.15 -4.02
C ARG A 164 -6.40 4.59 -5.41
N GLN A 165 -5.97 5.30 -6.43
CA GLN A 165 -5.79 4.73 -7.75
C GLN A 165 -4.53 3.85 -7.77
N LEU A 166 -4.69 2.61 -8.22
CA LEU A 166 -3.58 1.73 -8.54
C LEU A 166 -3.24 1.87 -10.03
N ILE A 167 -1.95 2.01 -10.32
CA ILE A 167 -1.42 1.97 -11.69
C ILE A 167 -0.22 1.01 -11.73
N LEU A 168 -0.04 0.29 -12.83
CA LEU A 168 1.08 -0.62 -13.01
C LEU A 168 2.15 0.06 -13.86
N LYS A 169 3.36 0.23 -13.31
CA LYS A 169 4.49 0.91 -13.96
C LYS A 169 5.75 0.06 -13.88
N LYS A 170 6.68 0.28 -14.81
CA LYS A 170 8.04 -0.23 -14.68
C LYS A 170 8.80 0.64 -13.68
N ALA A 171 9.35 0.02 -12.65
CA ALA A 171 10.31 0.60 -11.71
C ALA A 171 11.71 0.02 -11.98
N ALA A 172 12.73 0.50 -11.26
CA ALA A 172 14.12 0.04 -11.40
C ALA A 172 14.29 -1.48 -11.20
N ASP A 173 13.41 -2.11 -10.42
CA ASP A 173 13.42 -3.55 -10.12
C ASP A 173 12.28 -4.34 -10.79
N GLY A 174 11.66 -3.79 -11.83
CA GLY A 174 10.60 -4.43 -12.62
C GLY A 174 9.22 -3.82 -12.41
N LEU A 175 8.17 -4.54 -12.82
CA LEU A 175 6.78 -4.06 -12.72
C LEU A 175 6.36 -3.91 -11.25
N ARG A 176 5.81 -2.74 -10.91
CA ARG A 176 5.28 -2.41 -9.59
C ARG A 176 3.93 -1.72 -9.68
N LEU A 177 3.06 -2.02 -8.73
CA LEU A 177 1.89 -1.18 -8.45
C LEU A 177 2.36 0.11 -7.78
N PHE A 178 1.95 1.24 -8.36
CA PHE A 178 2.02 2.55 -7.74
C PHE A 178 0.63 2.87 -7.19
N SER A 179 0.60 3.39 -5.97
CA SER A 179 -0.64 3.70 -5.26
C SER A 179 -0.71 5.22 -5.10
N LEU A 180 -1.63 5.85 -5.83
CA LEU A 180 -1.82 7.30 -5.86
C LEU A 180 -3.11 7.66 -5.13
N PRO A 181 -3.13 8.67 -4.24
CA PRO A 181 -4.37 9.19 -3.69
C PRO A 181 -5.31 9.62 -4.83
N VAL A 182 -6.61 9.37 -4.67
CA VAL A 182 -7.58 9.78 -5.70
C VAL A 182 -7.67 11.30 -5.81
N GLU A 183 -7.86 11.77 -7.04
CA GLU A 183 -7.91 13.20 -7.39
C GLU A 183 -9.04 13.95 -6.67
N GLU A 184 -10.12 13.25 -6.32
CA GLU A 184 -11.25 13.76 -5.57
C GLU A 184 -10.84 14.33 -4.20
N LEU A 185 -9.73 13.88 -3.60
CA LEU A 185 -9.24 14.45 -2.34
C LEU A 185 -8.85 15.93 -2.48
N LYS A 186 -8.52 16.39 -3.70
CA LYS A 186 -8.16 17.79 -3.95
C LYS A 186 -9.30 18.75 -3.62
N VAL A 187 -10.57 18.31 -3.68
CA VAL A 187 -11.72 19.15 -3.34
C VAL A 187 -11.80 19.48 -1.84
N LEU A 188 -11.10 18.70 -1.01
CA LEU A 188 -11.04 18.90 0.45
C LEU A 188 -9.91 19.84 0.87
N ARG A 189 -9.03 20.23 -0.06
CA ARG A 189 -7.91 21.13 0.24
C ARG A 189 -8.44 22.51 0.65
N GLY A 190 -7.94 23.01 1.78
CA GLY A 190 -8.22 24.34 2.30
C GLY A 190 -7.07 25.31 2.06
N ALA A 191 -6.68 26.03 3.11
CA ALA A 191 -5.53 26.93 3.10
C ALA A 191 -4.25 26.20 2.68
N VAL A 192 -3.39 26.89 1.92
CA VAL A 192 -2.13 26.36 1.41
C VAL A 192 -0.98 27.20 1.95
N TYR A 193 0.02 26.52 2.48
CA TYR A 193 1.33 27.08 2.77
C TYR A 193 2.34 26.49 1.80
N ALA A 194 3.11 27.35 1.12
CA ALA A 194 4.16 26.95 0.20
C ALA A 194 5.48 27.59 0.64
N ALA A 195 6.50 26.77 0.85
CA ALA A 195 7.85 27.24 1.13
C ALA A 195 8.66 27.32 -0.17
N ASP A 196 9.46 28.38 -0.32
CA ASP A 196 10.43 28.46 -1.41
C ASP A 196 11.51 27.36 -1.25
N PRO A 197 12.06 26.86 -2.38
CA PRO A 197 13.19 25.92 -2.34
C PRO A 197 14.34 26.49 -1.51
N GLN A 198 14.80 25.74 -0.52
CA GLN A 198 15.86 26.17 0.40
C GLN A 198 16.66 24.99 0.93
N THR A 199 17.93 25.24 1.25
CA THR A 199 18.79 24.26 1.91
C THR A 199 18.43 24.17 3.38
N ILE A 200 18.15 22.96 3.85
CA ILE A 200 17.86 22.67 5.26
C ILE A 200 19.06 21.95 5.87
N GLY A 201 19.81 22.65 6.74
CA GLY A 201 20.95 22.08 7.46
C GLY A 201 20.60 21.47 8.83
N GLY A 202 19.33 21.54 9.24
CA GLY A 202 18.87 21.12 10.58
C GLY A 202 17.35 21.03 10.63
N GLU A 203 16.74 21.47 11.72
CA GLU A 203 15.27 21.51 11.84
C GLU A 203 14.71 22.83 11.29
N LEU A 204 13.65 22.72 10.50
CA LEU A 204 12.85 23.86 10.03
C LEU A 204 11.48 23.79 10.70
N ASP A 205 11.21 24.68 11.64
CA ASP A 205 9.91 24.77 12.30
C ASP A 205 8.92 25.56 11.45
N LEU A 206 7.86 24.88 11.01
CA LEU A 206 6.78 25.43 10.19
C LEU A 206 5.51 25.72 11.00
N SER A 207 5.48 25.44 12.30
CA SER A 207 4.26 25.48 13.12
C SER A 207 3.56 26.84 13.14
N SER A 208 4.34 27.93 13.21
CA SER A 208 3.83 29.30 13.15
C SER A 208 3.53 29.79 11.73
N GLN A 209 4.00 29.07 10.70
CA GLN A 209 3.96 29.50 9.30
C GLN A 209 2.77 28.91 8.54
N ILE A 210 2.38 27.67 8.84
CA ILE A 210 1.34 26.97 8.07
C ILE A 210 -0.06 27.59 8.23
N GLY A 211 -0.37 28.18 9.38
CA GLY A 211 -1.66 28.85 9.61
C GLY A 211 -2.88 27.92 9.68
N PHE A 212 -2.69 26.60 9.78
CA PHE A 212 -3.75 25.60 9.98
C PHE A 212 -3.27 24.45 10.89
N PRO A 213 -4.17 23.66 11.51
CA PRO A 213 -3.79 22.59 12.42
C PRO A 213 -3.04 21.45 11.71
N PRO A 214 -1.86 21.02 12.21
CA PRO A 214 -1.08 19.95 11.57
C PRO A 214 -1.69 18.55 11.76
N SER A 215 -2.75 18.42 12.56
CA SER A 215 -3.48 17.17 12.76
C SER A 215 -4.31 16.76 11.54
N GLN A 216 -4.60 17.68 10.62
CA GLN A 216 -5.31 17.42 9.38
C GLN A 216 -4.65 18.20 8.25
N MET A 217 -3.71 17.56 7.56
CA MET A 217 -2.95 18.22 6.50
C MET A 217 -2.46 17.26 5.43
N GLU A 218 -2.24 17.81 4.24
CA GLU A 218 -1.57 17.16 3.12
C GLU A 218 -0.21 17.85 2.91
N VAL A 219 0.86 17.05 2.78
CA VAL A 219 2.22 17.55 2.54
C VAL A 219 2.75 16.97 1.25
N LEU A 220 3.17 17.86 0.35
CA LEU A 220 3.95 17.53 -0.84
C LEU A 220 5.37 18.03 -0.61
N LEU A 221 6.32 17.11 -0.60
CA LEU A 221 7.72 17.42 -0.34
C LEU A 221 8.59 16.76 -1.42
N GLU A 222 9.48 17.54 -2.01
CA GLU A 222 10.54 17.08 -2.89
C GLU A 222 11.89 17.47 -2.28
N VAL A 223 12.80 16.52 -2.16
CA VAL A 223 14.12 16.71 -1.53
C VAL A 223 15.20 16.21 -2.45
N GLU A 224 16.16 17.07 -2.72
CA GLU A 224 17.44 16.71 -3.33
C GLU A 224 18.47 16.52 -2.22
N LEU A 225 19.14 15.37 -2.23
CA LEU A 225 20.24 15.11 -1.32
C LEU A 225 21.55 15.50 -1.97
N PRO A 226 22.46 16.21 -1.26
CA PRO A 226 23.83 16.39 -1.72
C PRO A 226 24.48 15.03 -2.00
N GLU A 227 25.40 14.99 -2.97
CA GLU A 227 26.14 13.77 -3.28
C GLU A 227 26.87 13.24 -2.04
N GLY A 228 26.71 11.94 -1.74
CA GLY A 228 27.29 11.33 -0.55
C GLY A 228 26.61 11.68 0.77
N ALA A 229 25.48 12.41 0.77
CA ALA A 229 24.73 12.69 2.00
C ALA A 229 24.16 11.40 2.60
N GLY A 230 24.66 11.02 3.78
CA GLY A 230 24.15 9.89 4.58
C GLY A 230 23.08 10.28 5.59
N THR A 231 22.59 11.52 5.56
CA THR A 231 21.71 12.08 6.59
C THR A 231 20.24 11.77 6.31
N ASP A 232 19.56 11.19 7.30
CA ASP A 232 18.10 11.03 7.28
C ASP A 232 17.40 12.39 7.19
N PHE A 233 16.29 12.46 6.47
CA PHE A 233 15.38 13.61 6.52
C PHE A 233 13.93 13.13 6.71
N GLY A 234 13.02 14.05 7.02
CA GLY A 234 11.60 13.72 7.12
C GLY A 234 10.77 14.86 7.71
N VAL A 235 9.47 14.61 7.80
CA VAL A 235 8.50 15.44 8.51
C VAL A 235 8.30 14.86 9.91
N ALA A 236 8.30 15.72 10.92
CA ALA A 236 8.00 15.35 12.29
C ALA A 236 6.75 16.09 12.78
N LEU A 237 5.80 15.35 13.34
CA LEU A 237 4.74 15.90 14.16
C LEU A 237 5.16 15.75 15.62
N SER A 238 5.29 16.86 16.34
CA SER A 238 5.69 16.88 17.75
C SER A 238 4.76 17.77 18.57
N ASN A 239 4.81 17.64 19.89
CA ASN A 239 4.06 18.50 20.80
C ASN A 239 4.84 18.80 22.09
N SER A 240 4.28 19.67 22.93
CA SER A 240 4.89 20.12 24.19
C SER A 240 5.03 19.01 25.25
N LYS A 241 4.45 17.82 25.04
CA LYS A 241 4.62 16.65 25.93
C LYS A 241 5.84 15.81 25.56
N GLY A 242 6.59 16.19 24.52
CA GLY A 242 7.72 15.42 24.02
C GLY A 242 7.31 14.19 23.19
N GLU A 243 6.03 14.08 22.81
CA GLU A 243 5.55 13.05 21.90
C GLU A 243 5.95 13.43 20.46
N GLN A 244 6.30 12.43 19.65
CA GLN A 244 6.74 12.64 18.28
C GLN A 244 6.37 11.47 17.37
N TYR A 245 5.83 11.80 16.19
CA TYR A 245 5.73 10.92 15.04
C TYR A 245 6.65 11.44 13.93
N ARG A 246 7.42 10.56 13.29
CA ARG A 246 8.31 10.94 12.17
C ARG A 246 8.05 10.08 10.96
N ILE A 247 8.02 10.69 9.78
CA ILE A 247 7.96 9.98 8.50
C ILE A 247 8.94 10.62 7.54
N GLY A 248 9.70 9.80 6.82
CA GLY A 248 10.80 10.33 6.03
C GLY A 248 11.59 9.29 5.29
N TYR A 249 12.87 9.57 5.10
CA TYR A 249 13.79 8.77 4.31
C TYR A 249 15.14 8.61 5.02
N ASP A 250 15.60 7.37 5.12
CA ASP A 250 16.91 6.94 5.61
C ASP A 250 17.85 6.84 4.40
N ALA A 251 18.70 7.86 4.26
CA ALA A 251 19.56 8.02 3.09
C ALA A 251 20.65 6.95 3.02
N ALA A 252 21.21 6.57 4.16
CA ALA A 252 22.24 5.55 4.25
C ALA A 252 21.73 4.17 3.78
N LYS A 253 20.44 3.86 3.98
CA LYS A 253 19.85 2.56 3.63
C LYS A 253 18.98 2.58 2.38
N ASN A 254 18.77 3.73 1.75
CA ASN A 254 17.85 3.91 0.62
C ASN A 254 16.42 3.40 0.95
N LYS A 255 15.87 3.82 2.09
CA LYS A 255 14.55 3.38 2.58
C LYS A 255 13.71 4.54 3.08
N PHE A 256 12.42 4.51 2.80
CA PHE A 256 11.45 5.32 3.53
C PHE A 256 11.26 4.74 4.94
N TYR A 257 10.90 5.60 5.89
CA TYR A 257 10.57 5.18 7.25
C TYR A 257 9.33 5.87 7.81
N SER A 258 8.68 5.17 8.74
CA SER A 258 7.60 5.68 9.59
C SER A 258 7.91 5.26 11.03
N ASP A 259 8.09 6.24 11.90
CA ASP A 259 8.53 6.08 13.28
C ASP A 259 7.47 6.60 14.24
N ARG A 260 6.74 5.66 14.84
CA ARG A 260 5.72 5.92 15.87
C ARG A 260 6.14 5.48 17.27
N THR A 261 7.42 5.18 17.48
CA THR A 261 7.93 4.64 18.76
C THR A 261 7.71 5.60 19.94
N LYS A 262 7.66 6.91 19.67
CA LYS A 262 7.37 7.97 20.64
C LYS A 262 6.06 8.71 20.34
N ALA A 263 5.17 8.11 19.55
CA ALA A 263 3.94 8.76 19.14
C ALA A 263 2.84 8.56 20.20
N GLY A 264 2.54 9.61 20.97
CA GLY A 264 1.34 9.66 21.82
C GLY A 264 1.08 8.40 22.65
N LYS A 265 -0.19 7.95 22.60
CA LYS A 265 -0.65 6.76 23.33
C LYS A 265 -0.21 5.48 22.61
N THR A 266 0.88 4.86 23.04
CA THR A 266 1.34 3.56 22.48
C THR A 266 1.05 2.36 23.38
N GLY A 267 0.81 2.58 24.67
CA GLY A 267 0.73 1.52 25.70
C GLY A 267 -0.50 0.59 25.64
N PHE A 268 -1.38 0.74 24.66
CA PHE A 268 -2.54 -0.15 24.49
C PHE A 268 -2.17 -1.51 23.88
N SER A 269 -0.99 -1.64 23.28
CA SER A 269 -0.44 -2.91 22.81
C SER A 269 1.08 -2.86 22.74
N GLU A 270 1.75 -3.86 23.31
CA GLU A 270 3.20 -4.03 23.23
C GLU A 270 3.69 -4.19 21.78
N LYS A 271 2.81 -4.62 20.87
CA LYS A 271 3.12 -4.77 19.45
C LYS A 271 2.95 -3.49 18.65
N PHE A 272 2.37 -2.42 19.18
CA PHE A 272 2.01 -1.25 18.37
C PHE A 272 3.23 -0.44 17.92
N ALA A 273 4.12 -0.09 18.84
CA ALA A 273 5.19 0.88 18.59
C ALA A 273 6.59 0.33 18.91
N THR A 274 6.87 -0.90 18.46
CA THR A 274 8.10 -1.65 18.82
C THR A 274 9.36 -1.13 18.15
N ALA A 275 9.26 -0.62 16.93
CA ALA A 275 10.39 -0.14 16.14
C ALA A 275 9.93 0.83 15.05
N ARG A 276 10.91 1.48 14.41
CA ARG A 276 10.71 2.22 13.16
C ARG A 276 10.36 1.24 12.03
N HIS A 277 9.26 1.50 11.33
CA HIS A 277 8.86 0.75 10.14
C HIS A 277 9.60 1.26 8.91
N THR A 278 9.90 0.39 7.95
CA THR A 278 10.63 0.78 6.73
C THR A 278 10.00 0.26 5.44
N ALA A 279 10.23 0.99 4.35
CA ALA A 279 9.86 0.60 2.99
C ALA A 279 11.05 0.83 2.04
N PRO A 280 11.39 -0.13 1.17
CA PRO A 280 12.47 0.06 0.20
C PRO A 280 12.08 1.09 -0.87
N ARG A 281 13.05 1.89 -1.30
CA ARG A 281 12.95 2.71 -2.52
C ARG A 281 13.64 1.96 -3.66
N PRO A 282 12.91 1.52 -4.71
CA PRO A 282 13.52 0.81 -5.83
C PRO A 282 14.54 1.68 -6.59
N GLU A 283 14.24 2.96 -6.74
CA GLU A 283 15.09 3.94 -7.41
C GLU A 283 16.27 4.35 -6.52
N THR A 284 17.43 4.55 -7.14
CA THR A 284 18.67 4.97 -6.46
C THR A 284 19.12 6.38 -6.85
N SER A 285 18.42 7.02 -7.78
CA SER A 285 18.75 8.35 -8.31
C SER A 285 17.52 9.24 -8.41
N GLY A 286 17.76 10.54 -8.63
CA GLY A 286 16.72 11.56 -8.71
C GLY A 286 16.17 11.98 -7.34
N PRO A 287 15.32 13.02 -7.33
CA PRO A 287 14.80 13.60 -6.10
C PRO A 287 13.95 12.59 -5.33
N ILE A 288 13.95 12.72 -4.01
CA ILE A 288 13.06 11.96 -3.14
C ILE A 288 11.77 12.75 -2.96
N ARG A 289 10.65 12.11 -3.29
CA ARG A 289 9.31 12.71 -3.17
C ARG A 289 8.52 12.03 -2.05
N LEU A 290 7.89 12.83 -1.22
CA LEU A 290 6.96 12.41 -0.17
C LEU A 290 5.62 13.10 -0.40
N HIS A 291 4.55 12.31 -0.50
CA HIS A 291 3.17 12.76 -0.51
C HIS A 291 2.48 12.20 0.72
N LEU A 292 2.31 13.04 1.73
CA LEU A 292 1.88 12.64 3.07
C LEU A 292 0.49 13.18 3.37
N PHE A 293 -0.31 12.40 4.08
CA PHE A 293 -1.61 12.80 4.60
C PHE A 293 -1.63 12.50 6.08
N PHE A 294 -2.07 13.48 6.87
CA PHE A 294 -2.24 13.37 8.30
C PHE A 294 -3.71 13.61 8.63
N ASP A 295 -4.26 12.76 9.50
CA ASP A 295 -5.61 12.86 10.06
C ASP A 295 -5.60 12.31 11.50
N ALA A 296 -6.71 12.50 12.22
CA ALA A 296 -6.89 12.14 13.63
C ALA A 296 -7.27 10.67 13.88
#